data_AF-A0A0D0IYS6-F1
#
_entry.id   AF-A0A0D0IYS6-F1
#
_cell.length_a   1.000
_cell.length_b   1.000
_cell.length_c   1.000
_cell.angle_alpha   90.00
_cell.angle_beta   90.00
_cell.angle_gamma   90.00
#
_symmetry.space_group_name_H-M   'P 1'
#
loop_
_entity.id
_entity.type
_entity.pdbx_description
1 polymer ?
#
loop_
_entity_poly.entity_id
_entity_poly.type
_entity_poly.pdbx_seq_one_letter_code
_entity_poly.pdbx_strand_id
1 'polypeptide(L)'
;MTKKKNQKKAEAHAKKSAVETLRFQAHWGLKQLGNEDGNLFHKLVDTEVDFIAELELAQDMLAIKSLVDGVKQVFGVTPTSEKGDFVKSPIAVALGIAYIEDINNIGLPLTWSEMIEQKLLTVYYSEECRNQIIDWAKANGYNTSTYLGRPIVKFSKLYIIIDRTRA
;
A
#
# COMPACT_ATOMS: atom_id res chain seq x y z
N MET A 1 -2.60 16.42 33.95
CA MET A 1 -2.28 15.05 33.44
C MET A 1 -3.40 14.41 32.60
N THR A 2 -4.57 15.04 32.47
CA THR A 2 -5.76 14.49 31.79
C THR A 2 -5.70 14.55 30.25
N LYS A 3 -5.10 15.60 29.66
CA LYS A 3 -4.96 15.74 28.19
C LYS A 3 -4.16 14.58 27.55
N LYS A 4 -3.01 14.21 28.11
CA LYS A 4 -2.17 13.09 27.60
C LYS A 4 -2.88 11.72 27.65
N LYS A 5 -3.75 11.50 28.64
CA LYS A 5 -4.48 10.22 28.78
C LYS A 5 -5.59 10.08 27.73
N ASN A 6 -6.28 11.19 27.40
CA ASN A 6 -7.31 11.20 26.35
C ASN A 6 -6.69 11.07 24.95
N GLN A 7 -5.52 11.68 24.73
CA GLN A 7 -4.80 11.57 23.47
C GLN A 7 -4.37 10.12 23.16
N LYS A 8 -3.79 9.42 24.13
CA LYS A 8 -3.42 8.00 23.97
C LYS A 8 -4.61 7.08 23.66
N LYS A 9 -5.78 7.37 24.25
CA LYS A 9 -7.03 6.63 23.95
C LYS A 9 -7.52 6.89 22.53
N ALA A 10 -7.46 8.14 22.07
CA ALA A 10 -7.85 8.50 20.71
C ALA A 10 -6.92 7.85 19.66
N GLU A 11 -5.61 7.85 19.92
CA GLU A 11 -4.61 7.19 19.06
C GLU A 11 -4.83 5.68 18.98
N ALA A 12 -5.08 5.01 20.10
CA ALA A 12 -5.38 3.58 20.12
C ALA A 12 -6.67 3.25 19.35
N HIS A 13 -7.71 4.08 19.48
CA HIS A 13 -8.95 3.94 18.73
C HIS A 13 -8.74 4.14 17.22
N ALA A 14 -7.96 5.15 16.83
CA ALA A 14 -7.63 5.41 15.44
C ALA A 14 -6.84 4.24 14.80
N LYS A 15 -5.90 3.64 15.54
CA LYS A 15 -5.18 2.45 15.09
C LYS A 15 -6.11 1.27 14.86
N LYS A 16 -7.00 0.98 15.81
CA LYS A 16 -7.98 -0.12 15.68
C LYS A 16 -8.92 0.11 14.48
N SER A 17 -9.44 1.33 14.34
CA SER A 17 -10.30 1.71 13.23
C SER A 17 -9.58 1.61 11.87
N ALA A 18 -8.28 1.96 11.80
CA ALA A 18 -7.49 1.80 10.59
C ALA A 18 -7.31 0.33 10.20
N VAL A 19 -7.05 -0.56 11.16
CA VAL A 19 -6.94 -2.01 10.92
C VAL A 19 -8.26 -2.60 10.40
N GLU A 20 -9.39 -2.23 11.03
CA GLU A 20 -10.72 -2.68 10.59
C GLU A 20 -11.04 -2.16 9.17
N THR A 21 -10.72 -0.90 8.89
CA THR A 21 -10.89 -0.29 7.56
C THR A 21 -10.04 -1.02 6.52
N LEU A 22 -8.78 -1.31 6.85
CA LEU A 22 -7.85 -2.01 5.98
C LEU A 22 -8.37 -3.42 5.65
N ARG A 23 -8.82 -4.18 6.66
CA ARG A 23 -9.43 -5.51 6.47
C ARG A 23 -10.64 -5.45 5.56
N PHE A 24 -11.55 -4.51 5.81
CA PHE A 24 -12.75 -4.33 5.00
C PHE A 24 -12.41 -4.02 3.55
N GLN A 25 -11.50 -3.07 3.31
CA GLN A 25 -11.10 -2.68 1.95
C GLN A 25 -10.39 -3.83 1.21
N ALA A 26 -9.56 -4.61 1.91
CA ALA A 26 -8.87 -5.76 1.33
C ALA A 26 -9.86 -6.86 0.91
N HIS A 27 -10.80 -7.25 1.78
CA HIS A 27 -11.82 -8.23 1.38
C HIS A 27 -12.71 -7.72 0.25
N TRP A 28 -13.09 -6.44 0.27
CA TRP A 28 -13.85 -5.85 -0.82
C TRP A 28 -13.07 -5.90 -2.14
N GLY A 29 -11.77 -5.61 -2.10
CA GLY A 29 -10.87 -5.72 -3.25
C GLY A 29 -10.75 -7.14 -3.80
N LEU A 30 -10.61 -8.15 -2.93
CA LEU A 30 -10.61 -9.55 -3.35
C LEU A 30 -11.90 -9.96 -4.08
N LYS A 31 -13.06 -9.48 -3.61
CA LYS A 31 -14.34 -9.70 -4.28
C LYS A 31 -14.38 -9.09 -5.68
N GLN A 32 -13.81 -7.90 -5.86
CA GLN A 32 -13.71 -7.26 -7.17
C GLN A 32 -12.81 -8.04 -8.13
N LEU A 33 -11.80 -8.75 -7.61
CA LEU A 33 -10.93 -9.64 -8.37
C LEU A 33 -11.57 -11.01 -8.67
N GLY A 34 -12.85 -11.22 -8.34
CA GLY A 34 -13.56 -12.47 -8.59
C GLY A 34 -13.27 -13.60 -7.60
N ASN A 35 -12.66 -13.29 -6.45
CA ASN A 35 -12.47 -14.28 -5.38
C ASN A 35 -13.73 -14.37 -4.51
N GLU A 36 -14.28 -15.58 -4.40
CA GLU A 36 -15.42 -15.85 -3.53
C GLU A 36 -15.04 -15.84 -2.05
N ASP A 37 -16.02 -15.51 -1.20
CA ASP A 37 -15.87 -15.53 0.24
C ASP A 37 -15.43 -16.92 0.73
N GLY A 38 -14.33 -16.96 1.48
CA GLY A 38 -13.78 -18.20 2.05
C GLY A 38 -12.64 -18.84 1.25
N ASN A 39 -12.24 -18.26 0.10
CA ASN A 39 -11.04 -18.69 -0.62
C ASN A 39 -9.76 -18.48 0.23
N LEU A 40 -8.70 -19.23 -0.09
CA LEU A 40 -7.39 -19.18 0.57
C LEU A 40 -6.88 -17.73 0.73
N PHE A 41 -7.10 -16.87 -0.27
CA PHE A 41 -6.69 -15.46 -0.23
C PHE A 41 -7.37 -14.63 0.87
N HIS A 42 -8.62 -14.94 1.25
CA HIS A 42 -9.25 -14.25 2.38
C HIS A 42 -8.51 -14.58 3.70
N LYS A 43 -8.12 -15.85 3.89
CA LYS A 43 -7.34 -16.27 5.07
C LYS A 43 -5.94 -15.68 5.07
N LEU A 44 -5.30 -15.60 3.90
CA LEU A 44 -3.99 -14.95 3.74
C LEU A 44 -4.08 -13.46 4.08
N VAL A 45 -5.10 -12.76 3.57
CA VAL A 45 -5.34 -11.35 3.89
C VAL A 45 -5.59 -11.14 5.38
N ASP A 46 -6.40 -11.98 6.04
CA ASP A 46 -6.64 -11.86 7.48
C ASP A 46 -5.35 -11.99 8.28
N THR A 47 -4.54 -13.01 7.95
CA THR A 47 -3.24 -13.26 8.58
C THR A 47 -2.29 -12.07 8.35
N GLU A 48 -2.25 -11.55 7.12
CA GLU A 48 -1.40 -10.42 6.75
C GLU A 48 -1.84 -9.11 7.41
N VAL A 49 -3.15 -8.88 7.55
CA VAL A 49 -3.71 -7.73 8.29
C VAL A 49 -3.27 -7.77 9.75
N ASP A 50 -3.29 -8.94 10.39
CA ASP A 50 -2.87 -9.07 11.79
C ASP A 50 -1.38 -8.73 11.92
N PHE A 51 -0.52 -9.21 11.01
CA PHE A 51 0.90 -8.81 10.96
C PHE A 51 1.09 -7.30 10.74
N ILE A 52 0.35 -6.70 9.80
CA ILE A 52 0.40 -5.25 9.55
C ILE A 52 -0.07 -4.45 10.77
N ALA A 53 -1.05 -4.97 11.51
CA ALA A 53 -1.55 -4.35 12.73
C ALA A 53 -0.50 -4.39 13.85
N GLU A 54 0.19 -5.52 14.04
CA GLU A 54 1.31 -5.66 14.99
C GLU A 54 2.45 -4.71 14.68
N LEU A 55 2.73 -4.49 13.38
CA LEU A 55 3.77 -3.59 12.90
C LEU A 55 3.30 -2.11 12.87
N GLU A 56 2.05 -1.85 13.24
CA GLU A 56 1.34 -0.57 13.17
C GLU A 56 1.47 0.13 11.81
N LEU A 57 1.37 -0.65 10.73
CA LEU A 57 1.49 -0.18 9.34
C LEU A 57 0.15 0.16 8.69
N ALA A 58 -0.98 -0.13 9.35
CA ALA A 58 -2.30 0.00 8.74
C ALA A 58 -2.58 1.40 8.18
N GLN A 59 -2.14 2.45 8.88
CA GLN A 59 -2.31 3.83 8.40
C GLN A 59 -1.48 4.12 7.15
N ASP A 60 -0.24 3.63 7.09
CA ASP A 60 0.61 3.79 5.91
C ASP A 60 0.02 3.06 4.72
N MET A 61 -0.47 1.82 4.90
CA MET A 61 -1.12 1.08 3.83
C MET A 61 -2.35 1.80 3.26
N LEU A 62 -3.19 2.38 4.11
CA LEU A 62 -4.34 3.18 3.68
C LEU A 62 -3.91 4.48 2.97
N ALA A 63 -2.83 5.11 3.42
CA ALA A 63 -2.29 6.31 2.80
C ALA A 63 -1.66 6.02 1.42
N ILE A 64 -0.92 4.90 1.30
CA ILE A 64 -0.39 4.40 0.03
C ILE A 64 -1.52 4.08 -0.93
N LYS A 65 -2.57 3.38 -0.45
CA LYS A 65 -3.76 3.12 -1.26
C LYS A 65 -4.38 4.43 -1.77
N SER A 66 -4.54 5.43 -0.91
CA SER A 66 -5.12 6.72 -1.29
C SER A 66 -4.29 7.44 -2.36
N LEU A 67 -2.95 7.34 -2.29
CA LEU A 67 -2.05 7.82 -3.34
C LEU A 67 -2.31 7.10 -4.66
N VAL A 68 -2.34 5.76 -4.65
CA VAL A 68 -2.53 4.95 -5.86
C VAL A 68 -3.92 5.16 -6.48
N ASP A 69 -4.96 5.24 -5.66
CA ASP A 69 -6.32 5.54 -6.09
C ASP A 69 -6.40 6.92 -6.73
N GLY A 70 -5.76 7.93 -6.13
CA GLY A 70 -5.73 9.29 -6.69
C GLY A 70 -5.00 9.34 -8.02
N VAL A 71 -3.88 8.62 -8.15
CA VAL A 71 -3.17 8.44 -9.44
C VAL A 71 -4.08 7.79 -10.47
N LYS A 72 -4.78 6.71 -10.10
CA LYS A 72 -5.71 6.01 -11.00
C LYS A 72 -6.86 6.91 -11.45
N GLN A 73 -7.43 7.72 -10.56
CA GLN A 73 -8.52 8.63 -10.87
C GLN A 73 -8.10 9.77 -11.81
N VAL A 74 -6.89 10.32 -11.62
CA VAL A 74 -6.41 11.50 -12.35
C VAL A 74 -5.78 11.14 -13.69
N PHE A 75 -4.98 10.07 -13.73
CA PHE A 75 -4.22 9.69 -14.91
C PHE A 75 -4.81 8.48 -15.64
N GLY A 76 -5.77 7.76 -15.04
CA GLY A 76 -6.31 6.52 -15.62
C GLY A 76 -5.31 5.36 -15.63
N VAL A 77 -4.21 5.46 -14.88
CA VAL A 77 -3.13 4.47 -14.86
C VAL A 77 -3.08 3.69 -13.56
N THR A 78 -2.72 2.42 -13.65
CA THR A 78 -2.41 1.57 -12.50
C THR A 78 -0.90 1.31 -12.42
N PRO A 79 -0.41 0.84 -11.26
CA PRO A 79 0.93 0.27 -11.17
C PRO A 79 1.18 -0.78 -12.27
N THR A 80 2.43 -0.89 -12.70
CA THR A 80 2.84 -1.85 -13.73
C THR A 80 2.62 -3.27 -13.24
N SER A 81 2.04 -4.12 -14.08
CA SER A 81 1.79 -5.53 -13.76
C SER A 81 3.07 -6.26 -13.35
N GLU A 82 2.96 -7.07 -12.31
CA GLU A 82 4.00 -8.00 -11.83
C GLU A 82 5.34 -7.34 -11.46
N LYS A 83 5.36 -6.00 -11.29
CA LYS A 83 6.55 -5.24 -10.88
C LYS A 83 6.34 -4.52 -9.55
N GLY A 84 7.37 -4.55 -8.71
CA GLY A 84 7.38 -3.88 -7.40
C GLY A 84 7.50 -4.84 -6.24
N ASP A 85 7.74 -4.28 -5.06
CA ASP A 85 7.91 -5.07 -3.84
C ASP A 85 6.56 -5.56 -3.29
N PHE A 86 5.47 -4.89 -3.69
CA PHE A 86 4.10 -5.18 -3.24
C PHE A 86 3.41 -6.33 -3.97
N VAL A 87 3.95 -6.84 -5.08
CA VAL A 87 3.28 -7.89 -5.89
C VAL A 87 3.14 -9.23 -5.15
N LYS A 88 3.93 -9.43 -4.10
CA LYS A 88 3.91 -10.63 -3.25
C LYS A 88 3.02 -10.51 -2.02
N SER A 89 2.33 -9.38 -1.88
CA SER A 89 1.45 -9.08 -0.75
C SER A 89 -0.01 -9.20 -1.21
N PRO A 90 -0.75 -10.25 -0.77
CA PRO A 90 -2.17 -10.40 -1.04
C PRO A 90 -2.99 -9.15 -0.72
N ILE A 91 -2.69 -8.48 0.40
CA ILE A 91 -3.38 -7.25 0.77
C ILE A 91 -3.05 -6.10 -0.18
N ALA A 92 -1.80 -5.94 -0.62
CA ALA A 92 -1.44 -4.86 -1.52
C ALA A 92 -2.05 -5.05 -2.92
N VAL A 93 -2.15 -6.30 -3.38
CA VAL A 93 -2.90 -6.66 -4.59
C VAL A 93 -4.39 -6.37 -4.43
N ALA A 94 -4.99 -6.82 -3.32
CA ALA A 94 -6.40 -6.59 -3.05
C ALA A 94 -6.76 -5.09 -2.97
N LEU A 95 -5.87 -4.27 -2.40
CA LEU A 95 -6.06 -2.81 -2.31
C LEU A 95 -5.78 -2.08 -3.64
N GLY A 96 -5.23 -2.77 -4.65
CA GLY A 96 -4.83 -2.19 -5.93
C GLY A 96 -3.53 -1.40 -5.89
N ILE A 97 -2.73 -1.53 -4.83
CA ILE A 97 -1.40 -0.93 -4.69
C ILE A 97 -0.38 -1.64 -5.60
N ALA A 98 -0.56 -2.94 -5.80
CA ALA A 98 0.13 -3.73 -6.81
C ALA A 98 -0.89 -4.32 -7.78
N TYR A 99 -0.44 -4.59 -9.00
CA TYR A 99 -1.25 -5.25 -10.01
C TYR A 99 -0.56 -6.54 -10.45
N ILE A 100 -1.34 -7.61 -10.48
CA ILE A 100 -0.96 -8.92 -11.01
C ILE A 100 -2.15 -9.46 -11.80
N GLU A 101 -1.90 -10.14 -12.91
CA GLU A 101 -2.97 -10.63 -13.79
C GLU A 101 -3.75 -11.78 -13.16
N ASP A 102 -3.05 -12.68 -12.47
CA ASP A 102 -3.63 -13.77 -11.69
C ASP A 102 -3.13 -13.70 -10.25
N ILE A 103 -4.06 -13.65 -9.30
CA ILE A 103 -3.74 -13.66 -7.87
C ILE A 103 -3.05 -14.97 -7.44
N ASN A 104 -3.21 -16.04 -8.19
CA ASN A 104 -2.49 -17.30 -7.99
C ASN A 104 -1.00 -17.20 -8.33
N ASN A 105 -0.58 -16.16 -9.05
CA ASN A 105 0.82 -15.86 -9.33
C ASN A 105 1.50 -15.08 -8.20
N ILE A 106 0.78 -14.79 -7.10
CA ILE A 106 1.44 -14.38 -5.85
C ILE A 106 2.35 -15.55 -5.45
N GLY A 107 3.64 -15.39 -5.74
CA GLY A 107 4.66 -16.33 -5.31
C GLY A 107 4.74 -16.42 -3.78
N LEU A 108 5.81 -16.99 -3.24
CA LEU A 108 5.97 -17.04 -1.79
C LEU A 108 5.89 -15.61 -1.20
N PRO A 109 4.95 -15.34 -0.27
CA PRO A 109 4.79 -14.02 0.31
C PRO A 109 6.08 -13.66 1.05
N LEU A 110 6.68 -12.52 0.68
CA LEU A 110 7.78 -11.95 1.46
C LEU A 110 7.22 -11.49 2.82
N THR A 111 8.02 -11.62 3.87
CA THR A 111 7.53 -11.24 5.20
C THR A 111 7.51 -9.73 5.34
N TRP A 112 6.43 -9.17 5.91
CA TRP A 112 6.33 -7.73 6.19
C TRP A 112 7.48 -7.20 7.05
N SER A 113 8.06 -8.07 7.89
CA SER A 113 9.26 -7.75 8.67
C SER A 113 10.44 -7.36 7.79
N GLU A 114 10.72 -8.10 6.72
CA GLU A 114 11.80 -7.79 5.77
C GLU A 114 11.49 -6.50 4.99
N MET A 115 10.22 -6.31 4.58
CA MET A 115 9.79 -5.08 3.88
C MET A 115 9.94 -3.82 4.75
N ILE A 116 9.67 -3.94 6.05
CA ILE A 116 9.88 -2.85 7.01
C ILE A 116 11.35 -2.61 7.27
N GLU A 117 12.16 -3.66 7.37
CA GLU A 117 13.60 -3.51 7.56
C GLU A 117 14.22 -2.74 6.39
N GLN A 118 13.76 -3.02 5.17
CA GLN A 118 14.14 -2.25 3.99
C GLN A 118 13.66 -0.79 4.06
N LYS A 119 12.50 -0.52 4.67
CA LYS A 119 11.78 0.78 4.77
C LYS A 119 11.42 1.45 3.44
N LEU A 120 12.04 1.03 2.35
CA LEU A 120 12.03 1.67 1.07
C LEU A 120 11.52 0.67 0.04
N LEU A 121 10.25 0.80 -0.30
CA LEU A 121 9.52 -0.11 -1.19
C LEU A 121 9.25 0.58 -2.52
N THR A 122 9.12 -0.19 -3.59
CA THR A 122 9.04 0.34 -4.95
C THR A 122 7.72 -0.01 -5.59
N VAL A 123 7.08 1.00 -6.18
CA VAL A 123 5.95 0.86 -7.11
C VAL A 123 6.41 1.38 -8.47
N TYR A 124 6.07 0.64 -9.52
CA TYR A 124 6.50 0.96 -10.88
C TYR A 124 5.35 1.53 -11.71
N TYR A 125 5.60 2.62 -12.42
CA TYR A 125 4.69 3.18 -13.42
C TYR A 125 5.37 3.29 -14.78
N SER A 126 4.60 3.52 -15.85
CA SER A 126 5.20 3.77 -17.17
C SER A 126 6.06 5.03 -17.14
N GLU A 127 7.13 5.03 -17.95
CA GLU A 127 8.06 6.15 -18.01
C GLU A 127 7.36 7.48 -18.38
N GLU A 128 6.33 7.40 -19.21
CA GLU A 128 5.56 8.53 -19.72
C GLU A 128 4.81 9.29 -18.61
N CYS A 129 4.25 8.57 -17.63
CA CYS A 129 3.43 9.18 -16.57
C CYS A 129 4.16 9.34 -15.24
N ARG A 130 5.28 8.65 -15.01
CA ARG A 130 5.97 8.63 -13.71
C ARG A 130 6.30 10.03 -13.19
N ASN A 131 6.84 10.92 -14.03
CA ASN A 131 7.15 12.29 -13.60
C ASN A 131 5.88 13.08 -13.22
N GLN A 132 4.82 12.95 -14.02
CA GLN A 132 3.54 13.63 -13.77
C GLN A 132 2.89 13.16 -12.47
N ILE A 133 3.02 11.87 -12.14
CA ILE A 133 2.56 11.30 -10.87
C ILE A 133 3.30 11.94 -9.68
N ILE A 134 4.62 12.15 -9.78
CA ILE A 134 5.39 12.81 -8.71
C ILE A 134 4.96 14.27 -8.53
N ASP A 135 4.80 15.00 -9.64
CA ASP A 135 4.38 16.40 -9.60
C ASP A 135 2.97 16.54 -9.01
N TRP A 136 2.06 15.63 -9.39
CA TRP A 136 0.73 15.57 -8.81
C TRP A 136 0.76 15.22 -7.33
N ALA A 137 1.54 14.23 -6.90
CA ALA A 137 1.66 13.88 -5.49
C ALA A 137 2.16 15.07 -4.66
N LYS A 138 3.17 15.79 -5.17
CA LYS A 138 3.66 17.02 -4.54
C LYS A 138 2.59 18.11 -4.46
N ALA A 139 1.81 18.31 -5.52
CA ALA A 139 0.73 19.29 -5.55
C ALA A 139 -0.43 18.95 -4.60
N ASN A 140 -0.66 17.66 -4.31
CA ASN A 140 -1.73 17.18 -3.43
C ASN A 140 -1.28 17.02 -1.97
N GLY A 141 -0.13 17.60 -1.60
CA GLY A 141 0.35 17.65 -0.21
C GLY A 141 1.05 16.38 0.28
N TYR A 142 1.38 15.44 -0.61
CA TYR A 142 2.22 14.31 -0.23
C TYR A 142 3.66 14.76 0.00
N ASN A 143 4.31 14.17 1.01
CA ASN A 143 5.70 14.47 1.34
C ASN A 143 6.62 13.77 0.34
N THR A 144 7.00 14.47 -0.73
CA THR A 144 7.88 13.96 -1.77
C THR A 144 9.33 14.40 -1.55
N SER A 145 10.29 13.50 -1.78
CA SER A 145 11.72 13.85 -1.83
C SER A 145 12.46 12.97 -2.82
N THR A 146 13.78 13.12 -2.90
CA THR A 146 14.62 12.28 -3.75
C THR A 146 15.56 11.42 -2.88
N TYR A 147 15.71 10.14 -3.23
CA TYR A 147 16.69 9.23 -2.65
C TYR A 147 17.55 8.63 -3.77
N LEU A 148 18.85 8.93 -3.76
CA LEU A 148 19.79 8.49 -4.81
C LEU A 148 19.30 8.80 -6.24
N GLY A 149 18.76 10.00 -6.46
CA GLY A 149 18.21 10.42 -7.76
C GLY A 149 16.84 9.84 -8.12
N ARG A 150 16.25 8.97 -7.27
CA ARG A 150 14.92 8.40 -7.47
C ARG A 150 13.87 9.13 -6.63
N PRO A 151 12.69 9.44 -7.17
CA PRO A 151 11.65 10.14 -6.42
C PRO A 151 10.98 9.19 -5.43
N ILE A 152 10.75 9.69 -4.22
CA ILE A 152 10.12 8.95 -3.12
C ILE A 152 8.96 9.73 -2.52
N VAL A 153 7.94 9.03 -2.05
CA VAL A 153 6.87 9.55 -1.20
C VAL A 153 7.06 8.99 0.21
N LYS A 154 7.04 9.88 1.20
CA LYS A 154 7.28 9.55 2.61
C LYS A 154 5.97 9.36 3.35
N PHE A 155 5.81 8.19 3.97
CA PHE A 155 4.75 7.86 4.91
C PHE A 155 5.34 7.76 6.34
N SER A 156 4.56 7.33 7.32
CA SER A 156 4.94 7.36 8.74
C SER A 156 6.12 6.42 9.04
N LYS A 157 6.05 5.19 8.54
CA LYS A 157 7.04 4.12 8.73
C LYS A 157 7.66 3.64 7.40
N LEU A 158 7.00 3.89 6.27
CA LEU A 158 7.43 3.46 4.94
C LEU A 158 7.78 4.62 4.00
N TYR A 159 8.67 4.35 3.07
CA TYR A 159 9.02 5.22 1.94
C TYR A 159 8.72 4.48 0.65
N ILE A 160 7.97 5.11 -0.25
CA ILE A 160 7.62 4.52 -1.54
C ILE A 160 8.42 5.20 -2.64
N ILE A 161 9.32 4.45 -3.28
CA ILE A 161 9.91 4.83 -4.55
C ILE A 161 8.85 4.67 -5.63
N ILE A 162 8.62 5.72 -6.42
CA ILE A 162 7.81 5.65 -7.62
C ILE A 162 8.80 5.59 -8.79
N ASP A 163 9.13 4.38 -9.23
CA ASP A 163 10.12 4.16 -10.28
C ASP A 163 9.46 3.96 -11.64
N ARG A 164 10.26 4.05 -12.70
CA ARG A 164 9.82 3.84 -14.08
C ARG A 164 10.07 2.40 -14.50
N THR A 165 9.07 1.79 -15.12
CA THR A 165 9.28 0.61 -15.95
C THR A 165 9.94 1.06 -17.24
N ARG A 166 11.19 0.64 -17.46
CA ARG A 166 11.80 0.72 -18.79
C ARG A 166 11.18 -0.38 -19.66
N ALA A 167 10.75 0.00 -20.87
CA ALA A 167 10.35 -0.93 -21.91
C ALA A 167 11.54 -1.80 -22.35
#